data_AF-A0A1S9T533-F1
#
_entry.id   AF-A0A1S9T533-F1
#
_cell.length_a   1.000
_cell.length_b   1.000
_cell.length_c   1.000
_cell.angle_alpha   90.00
_cell.angle_beta   90.00
_cell.angle_gamma   90.00
#
_symmetry.space_group_name_H-M   'P 1'
#
loop_
_entity.id
_entity.type
_entity.pdbx_description
1 polymer ?
#
loop_
_entity_poly.entity_id
_entity_poly.type
_entity_poly.pdbx_seq_one_letter_code
_entity_poly.pdbx_strand_id
1 'polypeptide(L)'
;MDTVISNEILQQFKDRMRLGDDEDDNLRRILSASNQDLIRVCGNYELNKDEVFKELVFERSRYVYNDALEYFDKNFVSQINSLSIEKALEEIKLDGE
;
A
#
# COMPACT_ATOMS: atom_id res chain seq x y z
N MET A 1 1.54 -13.16 -6.49
CA MET A 1 1.66 -13.76 -5.14
C MET A 1 0.56 -13.17 -4.30
N ASP A 2 -0.26 -13.99 -3.64
CA ASP A 2 -1.17 -13.48 -2.61
C ASP A 2 -0.32 -12.97 -1.46
N THR A 3 -0.22 -11.65 -1.30
CA THR A 3 0.48 -11.06 -0.16
C THR A 3 -0.39 -11.30 1.07
N VAL A 4 0.03 -12.25 1.90
CA VAL A 4 -0.54 -12.47 3.22
C VAL A 4 -0.19 -11.26 4.08
N ILE A 5 -1.20 -10.50 4.49
CA ILE A 5 -1.03 -9.37 5.41
C ILE A 5 -0.66 -9.92 6.78
N SER A 6 0.51 -9.52 7.30
CA SER A 6 1.00 -9.96 8.60
C SER A 6 0.15 -9.38 9.74
N ASN A 7 0.19 -10.01 10.91
CA ASN A 7 -0.48 -9.48 12.11
C ASN A 7 0.09 -8.13 12.53
N GLU A 8 1.39 -7.92 12.33
CA GLU A 8 2.06 -6.66 12.61
C GLU A 8 1.50 -5.53 11.73
N ILE A 9 1.41 -5.74 10.41
CA ILE A 9 0.87 -4.75 9.47
C ILE A 9 -0.60 -4.45 9.78
N LEU A 10 -1.39 -5.49 10.09
CA LEU A 10 -2.77 -5.30 10.49
C LEU A 10 -2.88 -4.47 11.78
N GLN A 11 -2.07 -4.78 12.79
CA GLN A 11 -2.09 -4.05 14.05
C GLN A 11 -1.70 -2.59 13.85
N GLN A 12 -0.66 -2.30 13.07
CA GLN A 12 -0.25 -0.93 12.75
C GLN A 12 -1.38 -0.14 12.07
N PHE A 13 -2.10 -0.77 11.13
CA PHE A 13 -3.25 -0.13 10.48
C PHE A 13 -4.42 0.09 11.45
N LYS A 14 -4.73 -0.88 12.32
CA LYS A 14 -5.76 -0.73 13.36
C LYS A 14 -5.42 0.40 14.34
N ASP A 15 -4.18 0.48 14.80
CA ASP A 15 -3.72 1.52 15.72
C ASP A 15 -3.87 2.91 15.08
N ARG A 16 -3.52 3.05 13.79
CA ARG A 16 -3.72 4.27 13.01
C ARG A 16 -5.19 4.67 12.93
N MET A 17 -6.06 3.70 12.65
CA MET A 17 -7.49 3.91 12.44
C MET A 17 -8.29 3.95 13.74
N ARG A 18 -7.67 3.60 14.88
CA ARG A 18 -8.30 3.41 16.20
C ARG A 18 -9.42 2.35 16.16
N LEU A 19 -9.17 1.24 15.50
CA LEU A 19 -10.10 0.10 15.36
C LEU A 19 -9.78 -1.04 16.31
N GLY A 20 -10.80 -1.83 16.65
CA GLY A 20 -10.67 -3.10 17.40
C GLY A 20 -10.53 -4.31 16.48
N ASP A 21 -10.63 -5.51 17.05
CA ASP A 21 -10.36 -6.79 16.36
C ASP A 21 -11.56 -7.36 15.58
N ASP A 22 -12.75 -6.77 15.73
CA ASP A 22 -14.02 -7.33 15.21
C ASP A 22 -14.09 -7.39 13.66
N GLU A 23 -13.20 -6.67 12.96
CA GLU A 23 -13.20 -6.55 11.50
C GLU A 23 -11.88 -7.00 10.85
N ASP A 24 -11.03 -7.74 11.57
CA ASP A 24 -9.70 -8.17 11.13
C ASP A 24 -9.70 -8.77 9.70
N ASP A 25 -10.66 -9.64 9.39
CA ASP A 25 -10.77 -10.27 8.07
C ASP A 25 -11.06 -9.26 6.96
N ASN A 26 -11.92 -8.28 7.22
CA ASN A 26 -12.23 -7.22 6.27
C ASN A 26 -11.01 -6.30 6.06
N LEU A 27 -10.37 -5.89 7.16
CA LEU A 27 -9.18 -5.05 7.11
C LEU A 27 -8.03 -5.72 6.36
N ARG A 28 -7.81 -7.03 6.53
CA ARG A 28 -6.82 -7.78 5.75
C ARG A 28 -7.14 -7.79 4.26
N ARG A 29 -8.41 -7.94 3.87
CA ARG A 29 -8.82 -7.88 2.46
C ARG A 29 -8.54 -6.50 1.86
N ILE A 30 -8.90 -5.43 2.59
CA ILE A 30 -8.66 -4.05 2.16
C ILE A 30 -7.16 -3.76 2.01
N LEU A 31 -6.35 -4.15 3.00
CA LEU A 31 -4.88 -3.98 2.98
C LEU A 31 -4.25 -4.78 1.84
N SER A 32 -4.66 -6.03 1.66
CA SER A 32 -4.14 -6.90 0.60
C SER A 32 -4.47 -6.34 -0.80
N ALA A 33 -5.72 -5.94 -1.03
CA ALA A 33 -6.14 -5.34 -2.29
C ALA A 33 -5.40 -4.03 -2.59
N SER A 34 -5.21 -3.17 -1.57
CA SER A 34 -4.45 -1.93 -1.72
C SER A 34 -2.98 -2.17 -2.00
N ASN A 35 -2.36 -3.14 -1.33
CA ASN A 35 -0.97 -3.51 -1.58
C ASN A 35 -0.79 -4.06 -3.01
N GLN A 36 -1.67 -4.95 -3.46
CA GLN A 36 -1.60 -5.52 -4.81
C GLN A 36 -1.77 -4.46 -5.90
N ASP A 37 -2.71 -3.54 -5.73
CA ASP A 37 -2.93 -2.46 -6.69
C ASP A 37 -1.74 -1.51 -6.76
N LEU A 38 -1.17 -1.14 -5.60
CA LEU A 38 -0.01 -0.26 -5.56
C LEU A 38 1.28 -0.96 -6.03
N ILE A 39 1.45 -2.26 -5.83
CA ILE A 39 2.54 -3.02 -6.46
C ILE A 39 2.43 -2.96 -7.99
N ARG A 40 1.21 -3.05 -8.54
CA ARG A 40 0.98 -2.96 -9.98
C ARG A 40 1.30 -1.57 -10.55
N VAL A 41 1.05 -0.52 -9.78
CA VAL A 41 1.20 0.88 -10.25
C VAL A 41 2.58 1.45 -9.95
N CYS A 42 3.10 1.22 -8.76
CA CYS A 42 4.39 1.75 -8.29
C CYS A 42 5.55 0.77 -8.55
N GLY A 43 5.25 -0.51 -8.78
CA GLY A 43 6.22 -1.58 -8.94
C GLY A 43 6.48 -2.36 -7.64
N ASN A 44 7.40 -3.34 -7.69
CA ASN A 44 7.51 -4.38 -6.67
C ASN A 44 8.21 -3.91 -5.37
N TYR A 45 7.48 -3.15 -4.56
CA TYR A 45 7.91 -2.74 -3.22
C TYR A 45 7.55 -3.79 -2.16
N GLU A 46 8.41 -3.94 -1.15
CA GLU A 46 8.16 -4.81 -0.01
C GLU A 46 7.46 -4.04 1.12
N LEU A 47 6.19 -4.36 1.37
CA LEU A 47 5.34 -3.67 2.36
C LEU A 47 5.96 -3.58 3.77
N ASN A 48 6.74 -4.58 4.20
CA ASN A 48 7.36 -4.61 5.52
C ASN A 48 8.70 -3.86 5.60
N LYS A 49 9.28 -3.43 4.47
CA LYS A 49 10.61 -2.80 4.43
C LYS A 49 10.57 -1.35 3.95
N ASP A 50 9.64 -1.02 3.08
CA ASP A 50 9.52 0.33 2.52
C ASP A 50 8.45 1.12 3.26
N GLU A 51 8.88 2.03 4.13
CA GLU A 51 7.97 2.85 4.95
C GLU A 51 7.11 3.81 4.12
N VAL A 52 7.65 4.33 3.01
CA VAL A 52 6.92 5.28 2.14
C VAL A 52 5.82 4.55 1.37
N PHE A 53 6.13 3.38 0.84
CA PHE A 53 5.17 2.51 0.18
C PHE A 53 4.12 1.99 1.17
N LYS A 54 4.54 1.58 2.38
CA LYS A 54 3.62 1.12 3.44
C LYS A 54 2.63 2.21 3.84
N GLU A 55 3.10 3.44 4.00
CA GLU A 55 2.23 4.58 4.27
C GLU A 55 1.19 4.79 3.15
N LEU A 56 1.61 4.67 1.88
CA LEU A 56 0.70 4.79 0.75
C LEU A 56 -0.35 3.66 0.71
N VAL A 57 0.04 2.42 1.06
CA VAL A 57 -0.89 1.29 1.22
C VAL A 57 -1.90 1.56 2.33
N PHE A 58 -1.47 2.11 3.46
CA PHE A 58 -2.35 2.46 4.57
C PHE A 58 -3.33 3.57 4.19
N GLU A 59 -2.86 4.59 3.47
CA GLU A 59 -3.72 5.66 3.00
C GLU A 59 -4.77 5.16 2.01
N ARG A 60 -4.38 4.35 1.01
CA ARG A 60 -5.35 3.74 0.09
C ARG A 60 -6.38 2.89 0.83
N SER A 61 -5.92 2.10 1.80
CA SER A 61 -6.78 1.25 2.64
C SER A 61 -7.75 2.06 3.47
N ARG A 62 -7.31 3.18 4.04
CA ARG A 62 -8.17 4.12 4.76
C ARG A 62 -9.24 4.72 3.83
N TYR A 63 -8.89 5.05 2.60
CA TYR A 63 -9.86 5.59 1.63
C TYR A 63 -10.90 4.54 1.24
N VAL A 64 -10.51 3.27 1.03
CA VAL A 64 -11.45 2.17 0.80
C VAL A 64 -12.38 1.97 2.00
N TYR A 65 -11.82 1.90 3.21
CA TYR A 65 -12.60 1.69 4.43
C TYR A 65 -13.64 2.79 4.66
N ASN A 66 -13.33 4.03 4.30
CA ASN A 66 -14.23 5.18 4.45
C ASN A 66 -15.09 5.46 3.21
N ASP A 67 -15.19 4.52 2.27
CA ASP A 67 -15.96 4.66 1.02
C ASP A 67 -15.63 5.95 0.25
N ALA A 68 -14.33 6.24 0.13
CA ALA A 68 -13.79 7.47 -0.42
C ALA A 68 -12.71 7.23 -1.48
N LEU A 69 -12.61 6.00 -2.01
CA LEU A 69 -11.53 5.57 -2.91
C LEU A 69 -11.39 6.48 -4.13
N GLU A 70 -12.48 7.08 -4.62
CA GLU A 70 -12.47 7.99 -5.78
C GLU A 70 -11.57 9.22 -5.61
N TYR A 71 -11.23 9.59 -4.37
CA TYR A 71 -10.36 10.72 -4.09
C TYR A 71 -8.88 10.34 -3.91
N PHE A 72 -8.56 9.04 -3.82
CA PHE A 72 -7.21 8.58 -3.48
C PHE A 72 -6.19 9.00 -4.53
N ASP A 73 -6.42 8.65 -5.80
CA ASP A 73 -5.46 8.91 -6.89
C ASP A 73 -5.13 10.40 -7.00
N LYS A 74 -6.14 11.27 -6.89
CA LYS A 74 -5.95 12.72 -6.94
C LYS A 74 -5.09 13.23 -5.78
N ASN A 75 -5.32 12.73 -4.57
CA ASN A 75 -4.62 13.21 -3.37
C ASN A 75 -3.18 12.69 -3.28
N PHE A 76 -2.90 11.51 -3.83
CA PHE A 76 -1.60 10.83 -3.73
C PHE A 76 -0.84 10.73 -5.05
N VAL A 77 -1.31 11.35 -6.14
CA VAL A 77 -0.68 11.30 -7.48
C VAL A 77 0.81 11.62 -7.45
N SER A 78 1.24 12.59 -6.64
CA SER A 78 2.66 12.93 -6.52
C SER A 78 3.48 11.77 -5.98
N GLN A 79 3.01 11.13 -4.91
CA GLN A 79 3.72 10.03 -4.24
C GLN A 79 3.70 8.76 -5.10
N ILE A 80 2.56 8.48 -5.75
CA ILE A 80 2.44 7.38 -6.72
C ILE A 80 3.48 7.56 -7.83
N ASN A 81 3.52 8.73 -8.47
CA ASN A 81 4.47 9.00 -9.56
C ASN A 81 5.92 8.90 -9.09
N SER A 82 6.26 9.42 -7.90
CA SER A 82 7.61 9.33 -7.35
C SER A 82 8.07 7.87 -7.20
N LEU A 83 7.25 7.02 -6.59
CA LEU A 83 7.57 5.61 -6.40
C LEU A 83 7.64 4.85 -7.73
N SER A 84 6.68 5.08 -8.64
CA SER A 84 6.71 4.47 -9.98
C SER A 84 7.98 4.81 -10.76
N ILE A 85 8.42 6.08 -10.72
CA ILE A 85 9.64 6.53 -11.41
C ILE A 85 10.88 5.94 -10.75
N GLU A 86 10.95 5.95 -9.41
CA GLU A 86 12.08 5.38 -8.66
C GLU A 86 12.28 3.91 -9.01
N LYS A 87 11.21 3.10 -8.95
CA LYS A 87 11.29 1.67 -9.28
C LYS A 87 11.69 1.43 -10.74
N ALA A 88 11.15 2.21 -11.68
CA ALA A 88 11.55 2.12 -13.09
C ALA A 88 13.04 2.44 -13.30
N LEU A 89 13.59 3.43 -12.58
CA LEU A 89 15.02 3.76 -12.63
C LEU A 89 15.90 2.68 -12.00
N GLU A 90 15.44 1.99 -10.96
CA GLU A 90 16.13 0.83 -10.38
C GLU A 90 16.23 -0.31 -11.39
N GLU A 91 15.12 -0.66 -12.06
CA GLU A 91 15.08 -1.71 -13.07
C GLU A 91 16.02 -1.43 -14.25
N ILE A 92 16.04 -0.18 -14.75
CA ILE A 92 16.95 0.24 -15.83
C ILE A 92 18.42 0.11 -15.44
N LYS A 93 18.78 0.42 -14.18
CA LYS A 93 20.17 0.28 -13.71
C LYS A 93 20.61 -1.18 -13.67
N LEU A 94 19.72 -2.08 -13.26
CA LEU A 94 20.01 -3.52 -13.18
C LEU A 94 20.23 -4.16 -14.56
N ASP A 95 19.53 -3.69 -15.60
CA ASP A 95 19.70 -4.16 -16.98
C ASP A 95 20.98 -3.64 -17.65
N GLY A 96 21.58 -2.57 -17.11
CA GLY A 96 22.78 -1.92 -17.66
C GLY A 96 24.11 -2.37 -17.05
N GLU A 97 24.08 -3.18 -15.99
CA GLU A 97 25.25 -3.82 -15.34
C GLU A 97 25.48 -5.24 -15.86
#